data_AF-S4RB22-F1
#
_entry.id   AF-S4RB22-F1
#
_cell.length_a   1.000
_cell.length_b   1.000
_cell.length_c   1.000
_cell.angle_alpha   90.00
_cell.angle_beta   90.00
_cell.angle_gamma   90.00
#
_symmetry.space_group_name_H-M   'P 1'
#
loop_
_entity.id
_entity.type
_entity.pdbx_description
1 polymer ?
#
loop_
_entity_poly.entity_id
_entity_poly.type
_entity_poly.pdbx_seq_one_letter_code
_entity_poly.pdbx_strand_id
1 'polypeptide(L)'
;VTQPGAASQKSQRTSLCVCVPRQVTGAPTCPSNEFTGDGRCCQECGPGWGMAESCRGRNNTQCEPCHDSLTFSSSWSHTDRCLPCRTCPGGTRVRSPCTEADDTVCECDDGLHARDADGACVPCRLCPPGTGVVSQCSPDGDATCELCPPGFYSEWSSNTEPCMPCASCSDDQVELKGCTPSADTICFALIKSGLPQRAAPETAGAPGPRLREPEREEEGGPFGVANSTHGTPASSQEPLGGQSRDIIPVYCSIMAAVVVGLVAYVIFKRRWHSCKNVQGSKARGEYSAAADGEKQHQDSGVFVDTHGAQPPTASGTRATRRSHNHVYAGLPAHTRDEVEELLSADEEGGGGWRGLAAALGYDADETEALAGEERPAQALLVAWAALPGSTQDTLVDALGRLQRGDVIARLRQETTAMSVV
;
A
#
# COMPACT_ATOMS: atom_id res chain seq x y z
N VAL A 1 -87.42 -17.92 -94.01
CA VAL A 1 -88.43 -18.97 -93.73
C VAL A 1 -88.04 -19.63 -92.41
N THR A 2 -88.97 -19.65 -91.45
CA THR A 2 -88.95 -20.37 -90.15
C THR A 2 -87.74 -20.29 -89.20
N GLN A 3 -87.97 -19.70 -88.01
CA GLN A 3 -87.51 -20.22 -86.71
C GLN A 3 -88.28 -21.52 -86.34
N PRO A 4 -88.10 -22.18 -85.17
CA PRO A 4 -86.99 -22.16 -84.20
C PRO A 4 -86.45 -23.60 -83.91
N GLY A 5 -85.49 -23.74 -82.97
CA GLY A 5 -85.15 -25.03 -82.38
C GLY A 5 -84.37 -24.86 -81.06
N ALA A 6 -85.00 -25.13 -79.92
CA ALA A 6 -84.42 -24.93 -78.59
C ALA A 6 -84.27 -26.26 -77.83
N ALA A 7 -83.06 -26.54 -77.34
CA ALA A 7 -82.73 -27.47 -76.24
C ALA A 7 -81.29 -27.16 -75.80
N SER A 8 -81.05 -26.43 -74.71
CA SER A 8 -81.13 -26.83 -73.29
C SER A 8 -79.88 -27.53 -72.74
N GLN A 9 -79.05 -26.71 -72.10
CA GLN A 9 -78.15 -27.00 -70.96
C GLN A 9 -77.09 -28.12 -71.05
N LYS A 10 -75.82 -27.68 -71.02
CA LYS A 10 -74.82 -28.27 -70.12
C LYS A 10 -73.92 -27.18 -69.53
N SER A 11 -73.84 -27.15 -68.20
CA SER A 11 -73.07 -26.17 -67.43
C SER A 11 -71.56 -26.35 -67.65
N GLN A 12 -70.88 -25.29 -68.07
CA GLN A 12 -69.43 -25.14 -67.89
C GLN A 12 -69.16 -23.77 -67.27
N ARG A 13 -68.57 -23.79 -66.07
CA ARG A 13 -68.30 -22.60 -65.26
C ARG A 13 -67.27 -21.71 -65.94
N THR A 14 -67.56 -20.42 -66.02
CA THR A 14 -66.62 -19.38 -66.43
C THR A 14 -65.39 -19.43 -65.52
N SER A 15 -64.22 -19.78 -66.08
CA SER A 15 -62.97 -19.84 -65.32
C SER A 15 -62.44 -18.42 -65.12
N LEU A 16 -62.82 -17.79 -64.01
CA LEU A 16 -62.21 -16.55 -63.53
C LEU A 16 -60.78 -16.85 -63.10
N CYS A 17 -59.80 -16.39 -63.88
CA CYS A 17 -58.40 -16.38 -63.48
C CYS A 17 -58.20 -15.39 -62.32
N VAL A 18 -58.38 -15.86 -61.09
CA VAL A 18 -58.00 -15.14 -59.89
C VAL A 18 -56.48 -15.19 -59.77
N CYS A 19 -55.82 -14.08 -60.10
CA CYS A 19 -54.42 -13.88 -59.76
C CYS A 19 -54.28 -13.74 -58.24
N VAL A 20 -54.14 -14.87 -57.54
CA VAL A 20 -53.77 -14.87 -56.12
C VAL A 20 -52.38 -14.23 -56.02
N PRO A 21 -52.19 -13.14 -55.24
CA PRO A 21 -50.86 -12.64 -54.97
C PRO A 21 -50.10 -13.74 -54.24
N ARG A 22 -49.07 -14.28 -54.89
CA ARG A 22 -48.14 -15.24 -54.30
C ARG A 22 -47.48 -14.54 -53.11
N GLN A 23 -47.95 -14.83 -51.90
CA GLN A 23 -47.31 -14.33 -50.69
C GLN A 23 -45.88 -14.80 -50.73
N VAL A 24 -44.96 -13.85 -50.91
CA VAL A 24 -43.56 -14.06 -50.59
C VAL A 24 -43.55 -14.11 -49.07
N THR A 25 -43.65 -15.31 -48.52
CA THR A 25 -43.27 -15.58 -47.14
C THR A 25 -41.86 -15.05 -47.00
N GLY A 26 -41.68 -13.95 -46.25
CA GLY A 26 -40.36 -13.43 -45.96
C GLY A 26 -39.49 -14.57 -45.44
N ALA A 27 -38.28 -14.70 -45.97
CA ALA A 27 -37.35 -15.70 -45.48
C ALA A 27 -37.23 -15.55 -43.95
N PRO A 28 -37.20 -16.65 -43.17
CA PRO A 28 -37.09 -16.54 -41.73
C PRO A 28 -35.79 -15.81 -41.39
N THR A 29 -35.92 -14.59 -40.86
CA THR A 29 -34.78 -13.76 -40.48
C THR A 29 -34.00 -14.47 -39.38
N CYS A 30 -32.80 -14.94 -39.71
CA CYS A 30 -31.93 -15.67 -38.81
C CYS A 30 -30.98 -14.67 -38.11
N PRO A 31 -31.00 -14.53 -36.77
CA PRO A 31 -30.15 -13.57 -36.05
C PRO A 31 -28.65 -13.75 -36.36
N SER A 32 -28.18 -14.99 -36.36
CA SER A 32 -26.80 -15.39 -36.69
C SER A 32 -26.44 -15.26 -38.17
N ASN A 33 -27.43 -14.98 -39.05
CA ASN A 33 -27.31 -14.93 -40.51
C ASN A 33 -26.76 -16.21 -41.20
N GLU A 34 -26.52 -17.29 -40.46
CA GLU A 34 -25.94 -18.54 -40.94
C GLU A 34 -26.90 -19.72 -40.73
N PHE A 35 -26.81 -20.73 -41.61
CA PHE A 35 -27.72 -21.86 -41.63
C PHE A 35 -26.97 -23.20 -41.66
N THR A 36 -27.45 -24.15 -40.87
CA THR A 36 -27.14 -25.58 -41.05
C THR A 36 -27.54 -26.05 -42.45
N GLY A 37 -26.87 -27.09 -42.95
CA GLY A 37 -27.17 -27.75 -44.24
C GLY A 37 -28.55 -28.40 -44.33
N ASP A 38 -29.30 -28.48 -43.23
CA ASP A 38 -30.72 -28.86 -43.19
C ASP A 38 -31.67 -27.64 -43.17
N GLY A 39 -31.14 -26.43 -43.41
CA GLY A 39 -31.92 -25.19 -43.55
C GLY A 39 -32.37 -24.53 -42.25
N ARG A 40 -31.84 -24.94 -41.09
CA ARG A 40 -32.12 -24.32 -39.78
C ARG A 40 -31.10 -23.25 -39.46
N CYS A 41 -31.53 -22.12 -38.91
CA CYS A 41 -30.67 -21.05 -38.40
C CYS A 41 -29.68 -21.59 -37.35
N CYS A 42 -28.43 -21.13 -37.38
CA CYS A 42 -27.42 -21.50 -36.40
C CYS A 42 -27.78 -20.93 -35.03
N GLN A 43 -27.68 -21.75 -33.98
CA GLN A 43 -28.00 -21.34 -32.62
C GLN A 43 -26.90 -20.43 -32.05
N GLU A 44 -27.31 -19.32 -31.44
CA GLU A 44 -26.41 -18.44 -30.71
C GLU A 44 -26.29 -18.91 -29.26
N CYS A 45 -25.07 -18.89 -28.73
CA CYS A 45 -24.79 -18.99 -27.31
C CYS A 45 -25.03 -17.61 -26.69
N GLY A 46 -25.76 -17.55 -25.58
CA GLY A 46 -26.01 -16.31 -24.86
C GLY A 46 -24.91 -15.99 -23.85
N PRO A 47 -25.00 -14.84 -23.15
CA PRO A 47 -24.03 -14.47 -22.12
C PRO A 47 -23.89 -15.56 -21.05
N GLY A 48 -22.67 -15.82 -20.59
CA GLY A 48 -22.33 -16.99 -19.77
C GLY A 48 -21.92 -18.24 -20.57
N TRP A 49 -22.13 -18.26 -21.89
CA TRP A 49 -21.91 -19.43 -22.73
C TRP A 49 -21.12 -19.09 -23.99
N GLY A 50 -20.21 -19.98 -24.40
CA GLY A 50 -19.40 -19.85 -25.60
C GLY A 50 -19.57 -21.05 -26.55
N MET A 51 -19.17 -20.86 -27.81
CA MET A 51 -19.18 -21.91 -28.82
C MET A 51 -18.07 -22.94 -28.58
N ALA A 52 -18.46 -24.18 -28.26
CA ALA A 52 -17.57 -25.34 -28.18
C ALA A 52 -17.30 -25.90 -29.59
N GLU A 53 -18.37 -26.16 -30.34
CA GLU A 53 -18.34 -26.62 -31.74
C GLU A 53 -19.15 -25.68 -32.63
N SER A 54 -18.60 -25.32 -33.79
CA SER A 54 -19.22 -24.39 -34.72
C SER A 54 -20.33 -25.05 -35.52
N CYS A 55 -21.34 -24.25 -35.89
CA CYS A 55 -22.40 -24.65 -36.81
C CYS A 55 -21.78 -25.17 -38.13
N ARG A 56 -21.93 -26.48 -38.42
CA ARG A 56 -21.29 -27.08 -39.60
C ARG A 56 -22.06 -28.27 -40.14
N GLY A 57 -22.37 -28.23 -41.43
CA GLY A 57 -23.15 -29.29 -42.08
C GLY A 57 -24.50 -29.44 -41.38
N ARG A 58 -24.84 -30.63 -40.91
CA ARG A 58 -26.10 -30.87 -40.17
C ARG A 58 -26.03 -30.53 -38.68
N ASN A 59 -24.83 -30.33 -38.13
CA ASN A 59 -24.67 -30.03 -36.72
C ASN A 59 -24.91 -28.53 -36.50
N ASN A 60 -25.77 -28.22 -35.54
CA ASN A 60 -25.95 -26.86 -35.06
C ASN A 60 -24.80 -26.48 -34.12
N THR A 61 -24.65 -25.20 -33.80
CA THR A 61 -23.70 -24.72 -32.78
C THR A 61 -23.90 -25.46 -31.47
N GLN A 62 -22.80 -25.92 -30.86
CA GLN A 62 -22.82 -26.47 -29.52
C GLN A 62 -22.23 -25.46 -28.53
N CYS A 63 -23.01 -25.09 -27.53
CA CYS A 63 -22.59 -24.14 -26.49
C CYS A 63 -22.08 -24.87 -25.25
N GLU A 64 -21.04 -24.33 -24.62
CA GLU A 64 -20.52 -24.72 -23.31
C GLU A 64 -20.58 -23.53 -22.34
N PRO A 65 -20.75 -23.76 -21.03
CA PRO A 65 -20.71 -22.68 -20.05
C PRO A 65 -19.26 -22.19 -19.91
N CYS A 66 -19.09 -20.87 -19.78
CA CYS A 66 -17.81 -20.29 -19.41
C CYS A 66 -17.48 -20.60 -17.94
N HIS A 67 -16.22 -20.45 -17.54
CA HIS A 67 -15.78 -20.83 -16.19
C HIS A 67 -15.54 -19.60 -15.33
N ASP A 68 -16.29 -19.48 -14.24
CA ASP A 68 -16.20 -18.36 -13.31
C ASP A 68 -14.74 -18.02 -12.93
N SER A 69 -14.43 -16.72 -12.87
CA SER A 69 -13.09 -16.14 -12.70
C SER A 69 -11.99 -16.50 -13.73
N LEU A 70 -12.24 -17.40 -14.70
CA LEU A 70 -11.25 -17.78 -15.74
C LEU A 70 -11.65 -17.37 -17.15
N THR A 71 -12.92 -17.55 -17.53
CA THR A 71 -13.42 -17.20 -18.86
C THR A 71 -14.83 -16.61 -18.83
N PHE A 72 -15.12 -15.73 -19.80
CA PHE A 72 -16.40 -15.05 -19.93
C PHE A 72 -16.92 -15.04 -21.38
N SER A 73 -18.22 -14.77 -21.54
CA SER A 73 -18.87 -14.48 -22.83
C SER A 73 -20.03 -13.50 -22.59
N SER A 74 -19.99 -12.31 -23.20
CA SER A 74 -20.92 -11.21 -22.92
C SER A 74 -21.94 -10.92 -24.03
N SER A 75 -21.74 -11.49 -25.22
CA SER A 75 -22.59 -11.29 -26.41
C SER A 75 -23.43 -12.53 -26.71
N TRP A 76 -24.48 -12.35 -27.52
CA TRP A 76 -25.13 -13.46 -28.20
C TRP A 76 -24.34 -13.77 -29.47
N SER A 77 -23.80 -14.99 -29.59
CA SER A 77 -22.93 -15.37 -30.70
C SER A 77 -22.94 -16.86 -30.99
N HIS A 78 -22.96 -17.24 -32.26
CA HIS A 78 -22.78 -18.63 -32.70
C HIS A 78 -21.32 -18.96 -33.08
N THR A 79 -20.43 -17.97 -33.05
CA THR A 79 -19.02 -18.11 -33.45
C THR A 79 -18.02 -17.83 -32.32
N ASP A 80 -18.40 -17.07 -31.31
CA ASP A 80 -17.48 -16.66 -30.26
C ASP A 80 -17.35 -17.74 -29.18
N ARG A 81 -16.11 -18.00 -28.77
CA ARG A 81 -15.78 -18.91 -27.67
C ARG A 81 -15.70 -18.12 -26.37
N CYS A 82 -15.76 -18.80 -25.23
CA CYS A 82 -15.45 -18.18 -23.95
C CYS A 82 -14.03 -17.57 -24.01
N LEU A 83 -13.93 -16.27 -23.74
CA LEU A 83 -12.69 -15.51 -23.76
C LEU A 83 -12.02 -15.57 -22.38
N PRO A 84 -10.68 -15.59 -22.28
CA PRO A 84 -10.01 -15.51 -20.98
C PRO A 84 -10.28 -14.16 -20.32
N CYS A 85 -10.58 -14.18 -19.02
CA CYS A 85 -10.74 -12.97 -18.21
C CYS A 85 -9.47 -12.10 -18.27
N ARG A 86 -9.66 -10.79 -18.43
CA ARG A 86 -8.58 -9.82 -18.37
C ARG A 86 -8.00 -9.70 -16.96
N THR A 87 -6.68 -9.62 -16.86
CA THR A 87 -5.98 -9.24 -15.63
C THR A 87 -5.71 -7.74 -15.63
N CYS A 88 -5.92 -7.06 -14.51
CA CYS A 88 -5.64 -5.63 -14.40
C CYS A 88 -4.11 -5.36 -14.41
N PRO A 89 -3.61 -4.42 -15.24
CA PRO A 89 -2.21 -4.02 -15.25
C PRO A 89 -1.83 -3.24 -13.98
N GLY A 90 -0.53 -3.11 -13.69
CA GLY A 90 -0.05 -2.30 -12.56
C GLY A 90 -0.48 -0.83 -12.67
N GLY A 91 -0.85 -0.22 -11.54
CA GLY A 91 -1.50 1.10 -11.50
C GLY A 91 -3.03 1.05 -11.64
N THR A 92 -3.62 -0.15 -11.75
CA THR A 92 -5.06 -0.38 -11.73
C THR A 92 -5.45 -1.52 -10.80
N ARG A 93 -6.61 -1.37 -10.15
CA ARG A 93 -7.28 -2.37 -9.33
C ARG A 93 -8.58 -2.88 -9.96
N VAL A 94 -9.04 -4.03 -9.50
CA VAL A 94 -10.30 -4.64 -9.95
C VAL A 94 -11.48 -3.83 -9.40
N ARG A 95 -12.28 -3.21 -10.29
CA ARG A 95 -13.55 -2.54 -9.99
C ARG A 95 -14.70 -3.54 -9.93
N SER A 96 -14.78 -4.44 -10.90
CA SER A 96 -15.67 -5.59 -10.89
C SER A 96 -14.92 -6.86 -11.29
N PRO A 97 -15.10 -7.96 -10.54
CA PRO A 97 -14.47 -9.24 -10.88
C PRO A 97 -15.06 -9.80 -12.18
N CYS A 98 -14.27 -10.62 -12.87
CA CYS A 98 -14.77 -11.43 -13.98
C CYS A 98 -15.84 -12.42 -13.50
N THR A 99 -16.86 -12.65 -14.32
CA THR A 99 -17.88 -13.68 -14.15
C THR A 99 -18.03 -14.46 -15.45
N GLU A 100 -18.86 -15.50 -15.49
CA GLU A 100 -19.15 -16.24 -16.73
C GLU A 100 -19.69 -15.33 -17.86
N ALA A 101 -20.37 -14.21 -17.52
CA ALA A 101 -21.00 -13.31 -18.48
C ALA A 101 -20.21 -12.01 -18.75
N ASP A 102 -19.42 -11.54 -17.77
CA ASP A 102 -18.78 -10.21 -17.80
C ASP A 102 -17.27 -10.29 -17.56
N ASP A 103 -16.48 -9.54 -18.32
CA ASP A 103 -15.02 -9.42 -18.11
C ASP A 103 -14.68 -8.69 -16.80
N THR A 104 -13.46 -8.88 -16.31
CA THR A 104 -12.88 -8.01 -15.28
C THR A 104 -12.91 -6.55 -15.75
N VAL A 105 -13.48 -5.66 -14.94
CA VAL A 105 -13.34 -4.20 -15.15
C VAL A 105 -12.28 -3.69 -14.20
N CYS A 106 -11.31 -2.95 -14.74
CA CYS A 106 -10.23 -2.33 -14.00
C CYS A 106 -10.46 -0.82 -13.87
N GLU A 107 -10.05 -0.24 -12.74
CA GLU A 107 -10.04 1.19 -12.48
C GLU A 107 -8.68 1.60 -11.91
N CYS A 108 -8.32 2.89 -11.98
CA CYS A 108 -7.03 3.35 -11.43
C CYS A 108 -6.93 3.14 -9.92
N ASP A 109 -5.70 2.89 -9.44
CA ASP A 109 -5.40 2.80 -8.02
C ASP A 109 -5.66 4.14 -7.29
N ASP A 110 -5.83 4.08 -5.97
CA ASP A 110 -6.19 5.26 -5.17
C ASP A 110 -5.07 6.34 -5.23
N GLY A 111 -5.46 7.59 -5.50
CA GLY A 111 -4.51 8.67 -5.78
C GLY A 111 -4.09 8.80 -7.25
N LEU A 112 -4.64 7.97 -8.14
CA LEU A 112 -4.54 8.11 -9.60
C LEU A 112 -5.93 8.30 -10.23
N HIS A 113 -5.97 8.93 -11.40
CA HIS A 113 -7.16 9.04 -12.25
C HIS A 113 -6.84 8.65 -13.70
N ALA A 114 -7.85 8.20 -14.44
CA ALA A 114 -7.72 7.92 -15.87
C ALA A 114 -7.67 9.23 -16.66
N ARG A 115 -6.63 9.40 -17.49
CA ARG A 115 -6.49 10.57 -18.37
C ARG A 115 -7.39 10.43 -19.60
N ASP A 116 -8.23 11.44 -19.87
CA ASP A 116 -9.23 11.45 -20.97
C ASP A 116 -8.68 11.08 -22.36
N ALA A 117 -7.41 11.38 -22.64
CA ALA A 117 -6.81 11.24 -23.97
C ALA A 117 -6.52 9.79 -24.37
N ASP A 118 -6.20 8.92 -23.40
CA ASP A 118 -5.64 7.59 -23.63
C ASP A 118 -5.99 6.55 -22.55
N GLY A 119 -6.73 6.93 -21.51
CA GLY A 119 -7.12 6.05 -20.39
C GLY A 119 -5.97 5.67 -19.46
N ALA A 120 -4.78 6.27 -19.62
CA ALA A 120 -3.64 6.01 -18.77
C ALA A 120 -3.88 6.56 -17.35
N CYS A 121 -3.62 5.73 -16.33
CA CYS A 121 -3.67 6.16 -14.94
C CYS A 121 -2.50 7.10 -14.62
N VAL A 122 -2.82 8.31 -14.20
CA VAL A 122 -1.86 9.36 -13.84
C VAL A 122 -2.16 9.89 -12.43
N PRO A 123 -1.16 10.39 -11.68
CA PRO A 123 -1.38 10.93 -10.34
C PRO A 123 -2.40 12.08 -10.34
N CYS A 124 -3.26 12.10 -9.32
CA CYS A 124 -4.16 13.22 -9.03
C CYS A 124 -3.39 14.53 -8.81
N ARG A 125 -3.90 15.66 -9.31
CA ARG A 125 -3.32 16.97 -9.03
C ARG A 125 -3.47 17.34 -7.56
N LEU A 126 -2.45 17.99 -7.01
CA LEU A 126 -2.52 18.66 -5.71
C LEU A 126 -3.00 20.10 -5.94
N CYS A 127 -3.98 20.54 -5.16
CA CYS A 127 -4.37 21.94 -5.08
C CYS A 127 -3.29 22.72 -4.32
N PRO A 128 -2.65 23.74 -4.91
CA PRO A 128 -1.60 24.51 -4.25
C PRO A 128 -2.16 25.38 -3.09
N PRO A 129 -1.29 25.84 -2.16
CA PRO A 129 -1.68 26.80 -1.14
C PRO A 129 -2.37 28.03 -1.74
N GLY A 130 -3.44 28.51 -1.10
CA GLY A 130 -4.35 29.49 -1.69
C GLY A 130 -5.59 28.89 -2.36
N THR A 131 -5.57 27.58 -2.66
CA THR A 131 -6.68 26.87 -3.30
C THR A 131 -7.08 25.63 -2.50
N GLY A 132 -8.36 25.26 -2.58
CA GLY A 132 -8.91 24.07 -1.93
C GLY A 132 -9.64 23.18 -2.91
N VAL A 133 -9.81 21.92 -2.52
CA VAL A 133 -10.48 20.88 -3.30
C VAL A 133 -12.00 21.13 -3.30
N VAL A 134 -12.59 21.17 -4.50
CA VAL A 134 -14.04 21.29 -4.72
C VAL A 134 -14.63 19.98 -5.24
N SER A 135 -13.93 19.29 -6.16
CA SER A 135 -14.17 17.88 -6.46
C SER A 135 -12.94 17.07 -6.07
N GLN A 136 -13.13 16.07 -5.22
CA GLN A 136 -12.08 15.12 -4.88
C GLN A 136 -11.66 14.33 -6.13
N CYS A 137 -10.41 13.89 -6.17
CA CYS A 137 -9.96 13.01 -7.24
C CYS A 137 -10.67 11.65 -7.18
N SER A 138 -10.90 11.05 -8.34
CA SER A 138 -11.56 9.77 -8.51
C SER A 138 -10.88 8.97 -9.63
N PRO A 139 -11.07 7.63 -9.71
CA PRO A 139 -10.50 6.84 -10.80
C PRO A 139 -10.96 7.32 -12.19
N ASP A 140 -12.17 7.90 -12.26
CA ASP A 140 -12.81 8.40 -13.48
C ASP A 140 -12.53 9.90 -13.77
N GLY A 141 -11.74 10.61 -12.92
CA GLY A 141 -11.44 12.04 -13.13
C GLY A 141 -10.66 12.74 -12.01
N ASP A 142 -9.84 13.73 -12.40
CA ASP A 142 -8.90 14.47 -11.54
C ASP A 142 -9.58 15.35 -10.47
N ALA A 143 -8.81 15.77 -9.45
CA ALA A 143 -9.27 16.77 -8.49
C ALA A 143 -9.48 18.14 -9.15
N THR A 144 -10.52 18.86 -8.73
CA THR A 144 -10.76 20.26 -9.13
C THR A 144 -10.47 21.18 -7.96
N CYS A 145 -9.65 22.19 -8.22
CA CYS A 145 -9.16 23.15 -7.23
C CYS A 145 -9.73 24.55 -7.55
N GLU A 146 -10.26 25.23 -6.54
CA GLU A 146 -10.71 26.62 -6.65
C GLU A 146 -10.01 27.52 -5.62
N LEU A 147 -9.93 28.82 -5.91
CA LEU A 147 -9.35 29.82 -5.01
C LEU A 147 -10.19 29.94 -3.74
N CYS A 148 -9.55 29.97 -2.57
CA CYS A 148 -10.28 30.09 -1.32
C CYS A 148 -11.03 31.44 -1.22
N PRO A 149 -12.33 31.42 -0.90
CA PRO A 149 -13.13 32.65 -0.77
C PRO A 149 -12.72 33.44 0.49
N PRO A 150 -13.08 34.75 0.57
CA PRO A 150 -12.79 35.56 1.75
C PRO A 150 -13.32 34.92 3.04
N GLY A 151 -12.47 34.85 4.08
CA GLY A 151 -12.77 34.15 5.32
C GLY A 151 -12.39 32.66 5.33
N PHE A 152 -11.75 32.16 4.27
CA PHE A 152 -11.20 30.80 4.20
C PHE A 152 -9.74 30.81 3.70
N TYR A 153 -8.98 29.77 4.05
CA TYR A 153 -7.59 29.56 3.65
C TYR A 153 -7.25 28.09 3.36
N SER A 154 -6.13 27.87 2.68
CA SER A 154 -5.51 26.56 2.46
C SER A 154 -3.99 26.74 2.48
N GLU A 155 -3.33 26.23 3.51
CA GLU A 155 -1.89 26.43 3.76
C GLU A 155 -0.99 25.41 3.04
N TRP A 156 -1.51 24.20 2.79
CA TRP A 156 -0.73 23.05 2.33
C TRP A 156 -1.23 22.53 0.98
N SER A 157 -0.33 21.98 0.16
CA SER A 157 -0.74 21.38 -1.12
C SER A 157 -1.43 20.04 -0.89
N SER A 158 -2.72 19.92 -1.23
CA SER A 158 -3.51 18.71 -1.00
C SER A 158 -4.49 18.42 -2.15
N ASN A 159 -4.84 17.14 -2.34
CA ASN A 159 -5.87 16.67 -3.27
C ASN A 159 -7.15 16.19 -2.57
N THR A 160 -7.20 16.26 -1.23
CA THR A 160 -8.39 15.96 -0.40
C THR A 160 -8.94 17.17 0.35
N GLU A 161 -8.09 18.11 0.77
CA GLU A 161 -8.48 19.17 1.69
C GLU A 161 -9.25 20.32 0.99
N PRO A 162 -10.46 20.66 1.43
CA PRO A 162 -11.15 21.88 1.00
C PRO A 162 -10.54 23.11 1.69
N CYS A 163 -10.98 24.31 1.28
CA CYS A 163 -10.60 25.53 2.00
C CYS A 163 -11.18 25.53 3.42
N MET A 164 -10.33 25.79 4.41
CA MET A 164 -10.67 25.81 5.83
C MET A 164 -11.09 27.23 6.28
N PRO A 165 -12.08 27.38 7.18
CA PRO A 165 -12.47 28.70 7.68
C PRO A 165 -11.35 29.29 8.53
N CYS A 166 -11.10 30.59 8.40
CA CYS A 166 -10.07 31.26 9.19
C CYS A 166 -10.47 31.37 10.67
N ALA A 167 -9.49 31.35 11.57
CA ALA A 167 -9.67 31.65 12.97
C ALA A 167 -10.14 33.11 13.19
N SER A 168 -10.95 33.31 14.23
CA SER A 168 -11.40 34.62 14.70
C SER A 168 -10.84 34.89 16.10
N CYS A 169 -10.13 36.00 16.28
CA CYS A 169 -9.55 36.35 17.58
C CYS A 169 -10.64 36.76 18.60
N SER A 170 -10.46 36.33 19.86
CA SER A 170 -11.35 36.67 20.98
C SER A 170 -11.09 38.07 21.54
N ASP A 171 -11.99 38.61 22.37
CA ASP A 171 -11.88 39.96 23.00
C ASP A 171 -10.62 40.16 23.88
N ASP A 172 -9.97 39.08 24.30
CA ASP A 172 -8.71 39.08 25.05
C ASP A 172 -7.48 38.82 24.17
N GLN A 173 -7.64 38.82 22.85
CA GLN A 173 -6.62 38.58 21.84
C GLN A 173 -6.52 39.73 20.85
N VAL A 174 -5.35 39.91 20.25
CA VAL A 174 -5.10 40.87 19.16
C VAL A 174 -4.67 40.11 17.91
N GLU A 175 -5.24 40.48 16.78
CA GLU A 175 -4.83 39.97 15.47
C GLU A 175 -3.43 40.51 15.11
N LEU A 176 -2.44 39.61 15.02
CA LEU A 176 -1.08 39.92 14.54
C LEU A 176 -1.02 39.94 13.01
N LYS A 177 -1.79 39.05 12.37
CA LYS A 177 -1.84 38.88 10.92
C LYS A 177 -3.24 38.41 10.54
N GLY A 178 -3.92 39.16 9.68
CA GLY A 178 -5.22 38.77 9.14
C GLY A 178 -5.14 37.62 8.14
N CYS A 179 -6.26 36.93 7.99
CA CYS A 179 -6.34 35.78 7.11
C CYS A 179 -6.05 36.13 5.64
N THR A 180 -5.41 35.20 4.95
CA THR A 180 -5.14 35.24 3.51
C THR A 180 -5.52 33.90 2.89
N PRO A 181 -5.78 33.80 1.58
CA PRO A 181 -6.16 32.51 0.98
C PRO A 181 -5.17 31.37 1.25
N SER A 182 -3.89 31.68 1.53
CA SER A 182 -2.84 30.68 1.80
C SER A 182 -2.35 30.61 3.25
N ALA A 183 -2.98 31.32 4.20
CA ALA A 183 -2.58 31.28 5.62
C ALA A 183 -3.66 31.84 6.55
N ASP A 184 -3.83 31.20 7.71
CA ASP A 184 -4.81 31.56 8.74
C ASP A 184 -4.55 32.92 9.42
N THR A 185 -5.56 33.42 10.12
CA THR A 185 -5.47 34.52 11.09
C THR A 185 -4.57 34.11 12.26
N ILE A 186 -3.59 34.96 12.60
CA ILE A 186 -2.73 34.73 13.78
C ILE A 186 -3.18 35.64 14.91
N CYS A 187 -3.66 35.05 16.01
CA CYS A 187 -4.12 35.75 17.20
C CYS A 187 -3.09 35.68 18.34
N PHE A 188 -2.91 36.79 19.07
CA PHE A 188 -2.02 36.91 20.21
C PHE A 188 -2.79 37.24 21.49
N ALA A 189 -2.73 36.38 22.50
CA ALA A 189 -3.37 36.62 23.77
C ALA A 189 -2.73 37.81 24.52
N LEU A 190 -3.53 38.82 24.84
CA LEU A 190 -3.12 39.87 25.75
C LEU A 190 -3.04 39.27 27.15
N ILE A 191 -1.82 39.21 27.70
CA ILE A 191 -1.63 38.91 29.12
C ILE A 191 -2.29 40.03 29.92
N LYS A 192 -3.55 39.83 30.31
CA LYS A 192 -4.20 40.63 31.34
C LYS A 192 -3.41 40.39 32.62
N SER A 193 -2.49 41.32 32.91
CA SER A 193 -1.74 41.38 34.17
C SER A 193 -2.69 41.63 35.33
N GLY A 194 -3.41 40.58 35.70
CA GLY A 194 -4.18 40.47 36.93
C GLY A 194 -3.24 40.43 38.11
N LEU A 195 -2.65 41.60 38.43
CA LEU A 195 -2.35 41.93 39.81
C LEU A 195 -3.62 41.63 40.60
N PRO A 196 -3.61 40.65 41.53
CA PRO A 196 -4.80 40.37 42.31
C PRO A 196 -5.11 41.63 43.11
N GLN A 197 -6.23 42.27 42.79
CA GLN A 197 -6.73 43.41 43.56
C GLN A 197 -7.09 42.88 44.94
N ARG A 198 -6.11 42.97 45.85
CA ARG A 198 -6.28 42.61 47.24
C ARG A 198 -7.27 43.62 47.83
N ALA A 199 -8.52 43.17 47.96
CA ALA A 199 -9.60 43.98 48.53
C ALA A 199 -9.12 44.59 49.85
N ALA A 200 -9.09 45.93 49.90
CA ALA A 200 -8.70 46.65 51.09
C ALA A 200 -9.85 46.57 52.12
N PRO A 201 -9.62 46.06 53.34
CA PRO A 201 -10.56 46.24 54.44
C PRO A 201 -10.41 47.65 55.02
N GLU A 202 -11.54 48.27 55.35
CA GLU A 202 -11.61 49.67 55.77
C GLU A 202 -11.11 49.90 57.21
N THR A 203 -10.30 50.95 57.36
CA THR A 203 -10.17 51.86 58.54
C THR A 203 -10.06 51.30 59.97
N ALA A 204 -8.94 51.63 60.64
CA ALA A 204 -8.94 52.40 61.90
C ALA A 204 -7.54 52.93 62.30
N GLY A 205 -7.41 54.22 62.62
CA GLY A 205 -6.60 54.66 63.78
C GLY A 205 -5.19 55.28 63.64
N ALA A 206 -5.09 56.50 63.10
CA ALA A 206 -4.19 57.58 63.61
C ALA A 206 -2.63 57.44 63.39
N PRO A 207 -1.76 58.45 63.71
CA PRO A 207 -1.22 59.26 62.60
C PRO A 207 0.29 59.65 62.63
N GLY A 208 1.00 59.35 61.53
CA GLY A 208 2.19 60.08 61.02
C GLY A 208 3.50 60.04 61.83
N PRO A 209 4.58 60.74 61.40
CA PRO A 209 4.77 61.45 60.11
C PRO A 209 6.07 61.09 59.32
N ARG A 210 6.05 61.40 58.01
CA ARG A 210 7.16 61.79 57.09
C ARG A 210 8.61 61.35 57.40
N LEU A 211 9.30 60.78 56.40
CA LEU A 211 10.46 61.43 55.74
C LEU A 211 11.01 60.68 54.50
N ARG A 212 11.17 61.44 53.40
CA ARG A 212 12.24 61.35 52.36
C ARG A 212 12.53 60.01 51.66
N GLU A 213 12.08 59.92 50.41
CA GLU A 213 12.84 59.29 49.32
C GLU A 213 13.77 60.32 48.65
N PRO A 214 14.89 59.85 48.09
CA PRO A 214 15.44 60.37 46.85
C PRO A 214 15.52 59.26 45.78
N GLU A 215 15.05 59.58 44.57
CA GLU A 215 15.26 58.78 43.38
C GLU A 215 16.75 58.71 43.02
N ARG A 216 17.25 57.54 42.58
CA ARG A 216 18.00 57.42 41.30
C ARG A 216 18.37 55.98 40.91
N GLU A 217 18.04 55.66 39.66
CA GLU A 217 18.92 55.10 38.62
C GLU A 217 20.09 54.18 39.04
N GLU A 218 20.09 52.95 38.54
CA GLU A 218 21.29 52.28 38.00
C GLU A 218 20.89 51.40 36.81
N GLU A 219 21.80 51.29 35.84
CA GLU A 219 21.65 50.48 34.62
C GLU A 219 22.01 49.00 34.85
N GLY A 220 21.80 48.18 33.81
CA GLY A 220 22.67 47.03 33.54
C GLY A 220 22.24 45.68 34.10
N GLY A 221 21.97 44.74 33.19
CA GLY A 221 22.18 43.32 33.48
C GLY A 221 23.65 42.92 33.22
N PRO A 222 23.96 41.61 33.03
CA PRO A 222 23.09 40.45 33.17
C PRO A 222 23.75 39.29 33.97
N PHE A 223 23.04 38.14 34.02
CA PHE A 223 23.49 36.82 34.52
C PHE A 223 23.68 36.61 36.03
N GLY A 224 22.90 35.68 36.56
CA GLY A 224 23.06 35.07 37.88
C GLY A 224 22.28 33.75 37.94
N VAL A 225 22.92 32.64 37.55
CA VAL A 225 22.31 31.31 37.55
C VAL A 225 22.28 30.76 38.98
N ALA A 226 21.10 30.36 39.48
CA ALA A 226 20.99 29.65 40.76
C ALA A 226 19.84 28.63 40.74
N ASN A 227 20.18 27.35 40.65
CA ASN A 227 19.29 26.25 41.01
C ASN A 227 19.16 26.18 42.54
N SER A 228 17.95 26.03 43.08
CA SER A 228 17.66 24.97 44.07
C SER A 228 16.18 24.82 44.44
N THR A 229 15.83 23.55 44.55
CA THR A 229 14.51 22.93 44.65
C THR A 229 13.91 22.96 46.08
N HIS A 230 12.59 23.16 46.15
CA HIS A 230 11.63 22.69 47.18
C HIS A 230 11.70 23.10 48.67
N GLY A 231 10.52 23.45 49.20
CA GLY A 231 10.21 23.54 50.63
C GLY A 231 8.76 23.98 50.91
N THR A 232 7.78 23.09 50.78
CA THR A 232 6.34 23.34 51.10
C THR A 232 5.95 22.61 52.40
N PRO A 233 5.03 23.16 53.22
CA PRO A 233 3.68 22.59 53.36
C PRO A 233 2.56 23.68 53.35
N ALA A 234 1.40 23.50 52.68
CA ALA A 234 0.19 22.79 53.15
C ALA A 234 -0.36 23.33 54.50
N SER A 235 -1.63 23.66 54.73
CA SER A 235 -2.95 23.41 54.07
C SER A 235 -3.90 24.56 54.52
N SER A 236 -5.07 24.89 53.98
CA SER A 236 -6.03 24.30 53.00
C SER A 236 -6.91 25.46 52.40
N GLN A 237 -7.97 25.33 51.59
CA GLN A 237 -8.79 24.19 51.14
C GLN A 237 -9.34 24.43 49.69
N GLU A 238 -10.59 24.04 49.39
CA GLU A 238 -11.27 23.94 48.08
C GLU A 238 -12.61 24.74 48.03
N PRO A 239 -13.34 24.91 46.89
CA PRO A 239 -13.38 24.02 45.70
C PRO A 239 -13.47 24.66 44.28
N LEU A 240 -13.51 23.77 43.28
CA LEU A 240 -13.99 23.96 41.89
C LEU A 240 -13.12 24.78 40.92
N GLY A 241 -11.98 24.20 40.52
CA GLY A 241 -11.27 24.60 39.31
C GLY A 241 -10.05 23.73 38.96
N GLY A 242 -10.04 23.14 37.76
CA GLY A 242 -8.83 22.63 37.08
C GLY A 242 -8.40 21.19 37.40
N GLN A 243 -8.70 20.26 36.49
CA GLN A 243 -8.00 18.96 36.39
C GLN A 243 -7.02 18.98 35.21
N SER A 244 -5.87 19.64 35.41
CA SER A 244 -4.67 19.49 34.56
C SER A 244 -3.43 19.28 35.43
N ARG A 245 -3.62 18.60 36.56
CA ARG A 245 -2.61 17.95 37.37
C ARG A 245 -3.08 16.50 37.52
N ASP A 246 -2.16 15.56 37.31
CA ASP A 246 -2.30 14.08 37.28
C ASP A 246 -2.10 13.39 35.92
N ILE A 247 -1.89 14.12 34.81
CA ILE A 247 -1.59 13.46 33.52
C ILE A 247 -0.27 12.67 33.56
N ILE A 248 0.74 13.15 34.31
CA ILE A 248 2.06 12.51 34.44
C ILE A 248 1.98 11.14 35.17
N PRO A 249 1.42 11.01 36.40
CA PRO A 249 1.27 9.71 37.05
C PRO A 249 0.32 8.76 36.31
N VAL A 250 -0.69 9.28 35.62
CA VAL A 250 -1.55 8.47 34.72
C VAL A 250 -0.73 7.93 33.55
N TYR A 251 0.10 8.74 32.89
CA TYR A 251 0.97 8.28 31.81
C TYR A 251 1.98 7.22 32.29
N CYS A 252 2.62 7.43 33.44
CA CYS A 252 3.54 6.44 34.03
C CYS A 252 2.82 5.11 34.35
N SER A 253 1.57 5.18 34.79
CA SER A 253 0.75 3.99 35.09
C SER A 253 0.35 3.24 33.81
N ILE A 254 0.00 3.95 32.74
CA ILE A 254 -0.30 3.38 31.42
C ILE A 254 0.96 2.77 30.80
N MET A 255 2.09 3.47 30.82
CA MET A 255 3.37 2.95 30.32
C MET A 255 3.82 1.70 31.09
N ALA A 256 3.70 1.69 32.42
CA ALA A 256 3.97 0.50 33.22
C ALA A 256 3.05 -0.68 32.86
N ALA A 257 1.75 -0.42 32.65
CA ALA A 257 0.80 -1.44 32.23
C ALA A 257 1.10 -1.99 30.83
N VAL A 258 1.50 -1.14 29.88
CA VAL A 258 1.93 -1.56 28.53
C VAL A 258 3.19 -2.40 28.59
N VAL A 259 4.21 -2.00 29.36
CA VAL A 259 5.45 -2.77 29.53
C VAL A 259 5.17 -4.13 30.18
N VAL A 260 4.36 -4.18 31.25
CA VAL A 260 3.95 -5.45 31.87
C VAL A 260 3.14 -6.32 30.90
N GLY A 261 2.26 -5.73 30.09
CA GLY A 261 1.50 -6.41 29.04
C GLY A 261 2.39 -7.01 27.95
N LEU A 262 3.39 -6.26 27.48
CA LEU A 262 4.36 -6.74 26.49
C LEU A 262 5.26 -7.85 27.06
N VAL A 263 5.74 -7.72 28.30
CA VAL A 263 6.50 -8.78 28.97
C VAL A 263 5.64 -10.04 29.15
N ALA A 264 4.39 -9.90 29.57
CA ALA A 264 3.45 -11.02 29.68
C ALA A 264 3.16 -11.65 28.31
N TYR A 265 3.00 -10.86 27.25
CA TYR A 265 2.83 -11.33 25.87
C TYR A 265 4.06 -12.07 25.37
N VAL A 266 5.29 -11.59 25.63
CA VAL A 266 6.53 -12.28 25.25
C VAL A 266 6.69 -13.58 26.04
N ILE A 267 6.38 -13.61 27.34
CA ILE A 267 6.38 -14.83 28.14
C ILE A 267 5.33 -15.81 27.61
N PHE A 268 4.11 -15.36 27.29
CA PHE A 268 3.05 -16.19 26.73
C PHE A 268 3.44 -16.74 25.34
N LYS A 269 3.98 -15.90 24.45
CA LYS A 269 4.46 -16.28 23.11
C LYS A 269 5.63 -17.26 23.18
N ARG A 270 6.58 -17.07 24.11
CA ARG A 270 7.67 -18.04 24.37
C ARG A 270 7.15 -19.35 24.97
N ARG A 271 6.21 -19.31 25.93
CA ARG A 271 5.57 -20.51 26.49
C ARG A 271 4.76 -21.26 25.43
N TRP A 272 4.02 -20.55 24.58
CA TRP A 272 3.26 -21.09 23.45
C TRP A 272 4.17 -21.77 22.44
N HIS A 273 5.25 -21.11 21.99
CA HIS A 273 6.26 -21.74 21.13
C HIS A 273 6.95 -22.93 21.79
N SER A 274 7.23 -22.86 23.09
CA SER A 274 7.83 -23.97 23.85
C SER A 274 6.88 -25.18 23.95
N CYS A 275 5.57 -24.97 24.15
CA CYS A 275 4.57 -26.04 24.09
C CYS A 275 4.39 -26.60 22.66
N LYS A 276 4.43 -25.74 21.63
CA LYS A 276 4.37 -26.15 20.22
C LYS A 276 5.57 -27.05 19.85
N ASN A 277 6.76 -26.74 20.37
CA ASN A 277 7.96 -27.57 20.17
C ASN A 277 7.94 -28.90 20.95
N VAL A 278 7.12 -29.04 22.01
CA VAL A 278 6.97 -30.32 22.75
C VAL A 278 5.93 -31.25 22.10
N GLN A 279 4.93 -30.70 21.40
CA GLN A 279 3.97 -31.52 20.63
C GLN A 279 4.60 -32.19 19.40
N GLY A 280 5.75 -31.71 18.92
CA GLY A 280 6.51 -32.34 17.84
C GLY A 280 7.30 -33.61 18.23
N SER A 281 7.32 -34.02 19.50
CA SER A 281 8.22 -35.09 19.99
C SER A 281 7.54 -36.22 20.77
N LYS A 282 6.20 -36.32 20.73
CA LYS A 282 5.44 -37.46 21.29
C LYS A 282 4.42 -38.05 20.31
N ALA A 283 4.92 -38.58 19.19
CA ALA A 283 4.11 -39.31 18.21
C ALA A 283 4.86 -40.45 17.46
N ARG A 284 5.88 -41.08 18.07
CA ARG A 284 6.40 -42.38 17.60
C ARG A 284 7.18 -43.11 18.71
N GLY A 285 6.45 -43.80 19.59
CA GLY A 285 7.00 -44.83 20.49
C GLY A 285 6.22 -46.12 20.27
N GLU A 286 6.92 -47.26 20.30
CA GLU A 286 6.40 -48.63 20.14
C GLU A 286 5.70 -48.93 18.80
N TYR A 287 6.40 -49.64 17.89
CA TYR A 287 6.16 -51.07 17.61
C TYR A 287 7.51 -51.68 17.17
N SER A 288 7.83 -52.90 17.59
CA SER A 288 9.13 -53.57 17.33
C SER A 288 9.02 -54.74 16.34
N ALA A 289 10.18 -55.25 15.89
CA ALA A 289 10.44 -56.41 15.00
C ALA A 289 10.48 -56.10 13.48
N ALA A 290 11.41 -56.65 12.67
CA ALA A 290 12.65 -57.42 12.92
C ALA A 290 13.61 -57.34 11.70
N ALA A 291 14.73 -58.08 11.75
CA ALA A 291 15.85 -58.20 10.78
C ALA A 291 15.47 -58.40 9.29
N ASP A 292 16.35 -58.28 8.27
CA ASP A 292 17.77 -58.70 8.19
C ASP A 292 18.48 -58.14 6.91
N GLY A 293 19.79 -58.40 6.71
CA GLY A 293 20.35 -58.61 5.36
C GLY A 293 21.09 -57.49 4.60
N GLU A 294 22.31 -57.16 5.02
CA GLU A 294 23.55 -57.17 4.21
C GLU A 294 23.55 -56.74 2.70
N LYS A 295 24.34 -55.69 2.34
CA LYS A 295 25.61 -55.83 1.55
C LYS A 295 26.30 -54.51 1.20
N GLN A 296 27.62 -54.63 1.03
CA GLN A 296 28.63 -53.59 0.85
C GLN A 296 29.12 -53.55 -0.60
N HIS A 297 29.42 -52.37 -1.15
CA HIS A 297 30.61 -52.15 -1.99
C HIS A 297 30.91 -50.66 -2.20
N GLN A 298 32.17 -50.30 -2.01
CA GLN A 298 32.82 -49.16 -2.65
C GLN A 298 33.56 -49.71 -3.88
N ASP A 299 33.64 -48.96 -4.98
CA ASP A 299 34.87 -48.92 -5.77
C ASP A 299 34.99 -47.59 -6.54
N SER A 300 36.22 -47.22 -6.92
CA SER A 300 36.56 -45.96 -7.58
C SER A 300 36.87 -46.16 -9.07
N GLY A 301 36.51 -45.20 -9.91
CA GLY A 301 36.87 -45.14 -11.33
C GLY A 301 37.66 -43.87 -11.64
N VAL A 302 38.73 -43.97 -12.44
CA VAL A 302 39.79 -42.95 -12.55
C VAL A 302 40.07 -42.52 -14.00
N PHE A 303 40.74 -41.36 -14.17
CA PHE A 303 41.37 -40.84 -15.41
C PHE A 303 40.41 -40.17 -16.43
N VAL A 304 40.70 -39.01 -17.06
CA VAL A 304 41.95 -38.52 -17.71
C VAL A 304 42.05 -36.98 -17.66
N ASP A 305 43.25 -36.44 -17.39
CA ASP A 305 43.62 -35.04 -17.66
C ASP A 305 44.35 -34.89 -19.02
N THR A 306 44.22 -33.74 -19.69
CA THR A 306 45.19 -33.27 -20.71
C THR A 306 45.18 -31.74 -20.81
N HIS A 307 46.35 -31.12 -20.62
CA HIS A 307 46.55 -29.67 -20.60
C HIS A 307 46.84 -29.05 -21.98
N GLY A 308 46.58 -27.74 -22.13
CA GLY A 308 47.08 -26.92 -23.25
C GLY A 308 46.91 -25.41 -22.98
N ALA A 309 47.99 -24.62 -23.11
CA ALA A 309 48.05 -23.19 -22.75
C ALA A 309 47.89 -22.22 -23.95
N GLN A 310 47.66 -20.94 -23.67
CA GLN A 310 47.52 -19.80 -24.61
C GLN A 310 48.90 -19.27 -25.11
N PRO A 311 49.06 -18.10 -25.81
CA PRO A 311 48.13 -17.16 -26.49
C PRO A 311 48.67 -16.76 -27.92
N PRO A 312 48.47 -15.54 -28.51
CA PRO A 312 47.34 -14.58 -28.57
C PRO A 312 46.88 -14.22 -30.03
N THR A 313 45.73 -13.54 -30.21
CA THR A 313 45.58 -12.28 -31.03
C THR A 313 44.13 -11.74 -31.14
N ALA A 314 44.03 -10.41 -31.16
CA ALA A 314 43.00 -9.54 -31.76
C ALA A 314 41.48 -9.67 -31.41
N SER A 315 41.01 -8.65 -30.66
CA SER A 315 39.76 -7.87 -30.84
C SER A 315 38.42 -8.56 -31.16
N GLY A 316 37.53 -8.56 -30.16
CA GLY A 316 36.09 -8.74 -30.35
C GLY A 316 35.31 -8.32 -29.10
N THR A 317 34.76 -7.10 -29.08
CA THR A 317 34.12 -6.52 -27.90
C THR A 317 32.84 -7.28 -27.54
N ARG A 318 32.85 -8.06 -26.45
CA ARG A 318 31.63 -8.62 -25.87
C ARG A 318 31.78 -8.69 -24.35
N ALA A 319 31.08 -7.79 -23.65
CA ALA A 319 31.04 -7.78 -22.20
C ALA A 319 30.39 -9.08 -21.70
N THR A 320 31.20 -9.96 -21.12
CA THR A 320 30.72 -11.13 -20.39
C THR A 320 30.04 -10.69 -19.10
N ARG A 321 28.88 -11.30 -18.81
CA ARG A 321 28.08 -11.01 -17.61
C ARG A 321 28.95 -11.13 -16.35
N ARG A 322 29.27 -10.01 -15.70
CA ARG A 322 29.70 -9.99 -14.29
C ARG A 322 28.46 -10.24 -13.41
N SER A 323 28.08 -11.51 -13.32
CA SER A 323 26.99 -11.98 -12.45
C SER A 323 27.56 -12.55 -11.14
N HIS A 324 28.29 -11.71 -10.40
CA HIS A 324 28.76 -12.03 -9.05
C HIS A 324 28.57 -10.81 -8.15
N ASN A 325 27.94 -11.04 -7.00
CA ASN A 325 28.01 -10.22 -5.78
C ASN A 325 27.39 -8.81 -5.80
N HIS A 326 26.05 -8.73 -5.91
CA HIS A 326 25.27 -7.62 -5.35
C HIS A 326 24.08 -8.16 -4.55
N VAL A 327 24.37 -8.88 -3.47
CA VAL A 327 23.35 -9.57 -2.66
C VAL A 327 22.39 -8.58 -2.01
N TYR A 328 22.89 -7.46 -1.45
CA TYR A 328 22.01 -6.48 -0.80
C TYR A 328 21.11 -5.72 -1.78
N ALA A 329 21.65 -5.29 -2.93
CA ALA A 329 20.88 -4.56 -3.93
C ALA A 329 19.88 -5.45 -4.70
N GLY A 330 20.06 -6.77 -4.69
CA GLY A 330 19.13 -7.75 -5.26
C GLY A 330 18.02 -8.22 -4.32
N LEU A 331 18.04 -7.84 -3.03
CA LEU A 331 16.96 -8.15 -2.09
C LEU A 331 15.71 -7.30 -2.37
N PRO A 332 14.49 -7.88 -2.24
CA PRO A 332 13.24 -7.14 -2.20
C PRO A 332 13.27 -5.93 -1.24
N ALA A 333 12.56 -4.86 -1.59
CA ALA A 333 12.51 -3.65 -0.76
C ALA A 333 12.06 -3.94 0.68
N HIS A 334 10.99 -4.72 0.85
CA HIS A 334 10.42 -5.03 2.16
C HIS A 334 11.39 -5.70 3.16
N THR A 335 12.29 -6.57 2.68
CA THR A 335 13.28 -7.22 3.56
C THR A 335 14.52 -6.39 3.80
N ARG A 336 14.85 -5.47 2.88
CA ARG A 336 15.84 -4.43 3.13
C ARG A 336 15.35 -3.48 4.23
N ASP A 337 14.09 -3.04 4.15
CA ASP A 337 13.47 -2.22 5.20
C ASP A 337 13.44 -2.96 6.56
N GLU A 338 13.01 -4.24 6.61
CA GLU A 338 13.07 -5.03 7.86
C GLU A 338 14.50 -5.17 8.43
N VAL A 339 15.51 -5.38 7.59
CA VAL A 339 16.92 -5.51 8.02
C VAL A 339 17.47 -4.17 8.53
N GLU A 340 17.15 -3.08 7.86
CA GLU A 340 17.56 -1.73 8.26
C GLU A 340 16.88 -1.30 9.57
N GLU A 341 15.59 -1.60 9.75
CA GLU A 341 14.85 -1.35 11.01
C GLU A 341 15.46 -2.14 12.17
N LEU A 342 15.72 -3.44 11.98
CA LEU A 342 16.36 -4.28 13.00
C LEU A 342 17.76 -3.80 13.40
N LEU A 343 18.54 -3.23 12.47
CA LEU A 343 19.87 -2.68 12.75
C LEU A 343 19.83 -1.27 13.36
N SER A 344 18.75 -0.53 13.16
CA SER A 344 18.53 0.80 13.75
C SER A 344 17.94 0.70 15.17
N ALA A 345 17.22 -0.38 15.49
CA ALA A 345 16.56 -0.57 16.79
C ALA A 345 17.49 -0.91 17.98
N ASP A 346 18.80 -1.10 17.77
CA ASP A 346 19.74 -1.62 18.78
C ASP A 346 21.02 -0.76 18.90
N GLU A 347 20.87 0.56 19.01
CA GLU A 347 22.02 1.47 19.15
C GLU A 347 22.73 1.35 20.52
N GLU A 348 22.01 1.06 21.60
CA GLU A 348 22.59 0.97 22.96
C GLU A 348 23.27 -0.37 23.26
N GLY A 349 22.88 -1.47 22.60
CA GLY A 349 23.40 -2.81 22.86
C GLY A 349 24.70 -3.16 22.14
N GLY A 350 25.19 -2.28 21.25
CA GLY A 350 26.33 -2.57 20.36
C GLY A 350 26.02 -3.57 19.25
N GLY A 351 24.78 -4.07 19.16
CA GLY A 351 24.29 -4.97 18.12
C GLY A 351 23.66 -4.26 16.91
N GLY A 352 23.55 -2.94 16.94
CA GLY A 352 23.04 -2.11 15.84
C GLY A 352 24.06 -1.82 14.74
N TRP A 353 23.68 -0.95 13.81
CA TRP A 353 24.44 -0.64 12.59
C TRP A 353 25.88 -0.18 12.86
N ARG A 354 26.16 0.56 13.95
CA ARG A 354 27.52 0.96 14.35
C ARG A 354 28.41 -0.23 14.72
N GLY A 355 27.85 -1.21 15.42
CA GLY A 355 28.55 -2.47 15.73
C GLY A 355 28.82 -3.28 14.46
N LEU A 356 27.88 -3.23 13.50
CA LEU A 356 28.06 -3.86 12.18
C LEU A 356 29.15 -3.16 11.36
N ALA A 357 29.23 -1.83 11.36
CA ALA A 357 30.30 -1.09 10.70
C ALA A 357 31.68 -1.52 11.23
N ALA A 358 31.86 -1.55 12.55
CA ALA A 358 33.09 -2.02 13.18
C ALA A 358 33.39 -3.51 12.88
N ALA A 359 32.37 -4.38 12.83
CA ALA A 359 32.54 -5.80 12.50
C ALA A 359 32.87 -6.04 11.01
N LEU A 360 32.47 -5.13 10.12
CA LEU A 360 32.80 -5.10 8.69
C LEU A 360 34.15 -4.42 8.40
N GLY A 361 34.76 -3.77 9.39
CA GLY A 361 36.08 -3.15 9.28
C GLY A 361 36.09 -1.69 8.85
N TYR A 362 34.97 -0.97 9.00
CA TYR A 362 34.93 0.49 8.86
C TYR A 362 35.63 1.15 10.05
N ASP A 363 36.40 2.21 9.78
CA ASP A 363 37.02 3.02 10.82
C ASP A 363 35.99 3.93 11.54
N ALA A 364 36.37 4.48 12.70
CA ALA A 364 35.50 5.34 13.49
C ALA A 364 35.02 6.58 12.70
N ASP A 365 35.93 7.22 11.96
CA ASP A 365 35.65 8.40 11.16
C ASP A 365 34.66 8.10 10.00
N GLU A 366 34.76 6.93 9.37
CA GLU A 366 33.82 6.47 8.34
C GLU A 366 32.44 6.15 8.93
N THR A 367 32.42 5.55 10.12
CA THR A 367 31.19 5.25 10.86
C THR A 367 30.49 6.52 11.33
N GLU A 368 31.23 7.59 11.64
CA GLU A 368 30.68 8.90 11.98
C GLU A 368 30.18 9.66 10.73
N ALA A 369 30.87 9.55 9.59
CA ALA A 369 30.35 10.08 8.32
C ALA A 369 28.99 9.45 7.95
N LEU A 370 28.86 8.12 8.12
CA LEU A 370 27.59 7.40 7.92
C LEU A 370 26.50 7.79 8.93
N ALA A 371 26.85 8.31 10.10
CA ALA A 371 25.89 8.77 11.11
C ALA A 371 25.18 10.09 10.73
N GLY A 372 25.72 10.85 9.77
CA GLY A 372 25.13 12.08 9.26
C GLY A 372 24.04 11.87 8.20
N GLU A 373 23.87 10.64 7.71
CA GLU A 373 22.85 10.26 6.73
C GLU A 373 21.48 10.03 7.37
N GLU A 374 20.40 10.30 6.63
CA GLU A 374 19.02 10.18 7.12
C GLU A 374 18.62 8.72 7.47
N ARG A 375 19.30 7.74 6.87
CA ARG A 375 19.17 6.30 7.20
C ARG A 375 20.56 5.65 7.31
N PRO A 376 21.24 5.72 8.48
CA PRO A 376 22.64 5.31 8.60
C PRO A 376 22.86 3.80 8.39
N ALA A 377 21.92 2.96 8.84
CA ALA A 377 21.94 1.51 8.58
C ALA A 377 21.83 1.18 7.08
N GLN A 378 21.02 1.94 6.33
CA GLN A 378 20.88 1.80 4.88
C GLN A 378 22.16 2.22 4.17
N ALA A 379 22.69 3.40 4.52
CA ALA A 379 23.92 3.93 3.94
C ALA A 379 25.10 2.97 4.12
N LEU A 380 25.25 2.39 5.32
CA LEU A 380 26.25 1.36 5.61
C LEU A 380 26.11 0.12 4.70
N LEU A 381 24.90 -0.46 4.61
CA LEU A 381 24.67 -1.69 3.84
C LEU A 381 24.83 -1.47 2.33
N VAL A 382 24.46 -0.30 1.82
CA VAL A 382 24.68 0.10 0.41
C VAL A 382 26.16 0.34 0.13
N ALA A 383 26.86 1.06 1.01
CA ALA A 383 28.31 1.29 0.89
C ALA A 383 29.09 -0.03 0.94
N TRP A 384 28.75 -0.92 1.87
CA TRP A 384 29.36 -2.25 1.98
C TRP A 384 29.12 -3.10 0.74
N ALA A 385 27.89 -3.10 0.19
CA ALA A 385 27.54 -3.85 -1.02
C ALA A 385 28.18 -3.32 -2.31
N ALA A 386 28.86 -2.16 -2.26
CA ALA A 386 29.69 -1.62 -3.32
C ALA A 386 31.17 -2.04 -3.22
N LEU A 387 31.62 -2.62 -2.09
CA LEU A 387 33.01 -3.03 -1.89
C LEU A 387 33.36 -4.30 -2.67
N PRO A 388 34.53 -4.36 -3.33
CA PRO A 388 34.95 -5.54 -4.10
C PRO A 388 35.32 -6.71 -3.17
N GLY A 389 34.34 -7.58 -2.92
CA GLY A 389 34.48 -8.71 -1.99
C GLY A 389 33.29 -8.92 -1.06
N SER A 390 32.25 -8.06 -1.13
CA SER A 390 31.00 -8.21 -0.37
C SER A 390 30.23 -9.47 -0.79
N THR A 391 30.36 -10.55 -0.03
CA THR A 391 29.54 -11.77 -0.15
C THR A 391 28.50 -11.83 0.97
N GLN A 392 27.44 -12.61 0.79
CA GLN A 392 26.46 -12.83 1.87
C GLN A 392 27.13 -13.41 3.12
N ASP A 393 28.12 -14.29 2.94
CA ASP A 393 28.83 -14.95 4.03
C ASP A 393 29.60 -13.96 4.92
N THR A 394 30.26 -12.94 4.35
CA THR A 394 30.97 -11.95 5.17
C THR A 394 30.04 -11.06 5.99
N LEU A 395 28.85 -10.73 5.46
CA LEU A 395 27.81 -10.04 6.22
C LEU A 395 27.22 -10.93 7.33
N VAL A 396 26.96 -12.20 7.02
CA VAL A 396 26.41 -13.18 7.99
C VAL A 396 27.42 -13.51 9.10
N ASP A 397 28.71 -13.60 8.79
CA ASP A 397 29.77 -13.78 9.78
C ASP A 397 29.93 -12.54 10.68
N ALA A 398 29.85 -11.32 10.12
CA ALA A 398 29.87 -10.08 10.89
C ALA A 398 28.68 -9.97 11.85
N LEU A 399 27.46 -10.20 11.36
CA LEU A 399 26.24 -10.28 12.18
C LEU A 399 26.32 -11.41 13.23
N GLY A 400 26.99 -12.52 12.90
CA GLY A 400 27.20 -13.65 13.80
C GLY A 400 28.07 -13.29 15.01
N ARG A 401 29.10 -12.48 14.80
CA ARG A 401 29.95 -11.93 15.89
C ARG A 401 29.16 -10.99 16.81
N LEU A 402 28.18 -10.28 16.27
CA LEU A 402 27.25 -9.39 17.00
C LEU A 402 26.08 -10.13 17.65
N GLN A 403 26.01 -11.46 17.52
CA GLN A 403 24.90 -12.30 18.01
C GLN A 403 23.52 -11.94 17.40
N ARG A 404 23.48 -11.21 16.28
CA ARG A 404 22.27 -10.79 15.55
C ARG A 404 21.68 -11.92 14.70
N GLY A 405 21.35 -13.03 15.37
CA GLY A 405 20.74 -14.21 14.75
C GLY A 405 19.34 -13.96 14.15
N ASP A 406 18.68 -12.90 14.59
CA ASP A 406 17.43 -12.36 14.04
C ASP A 406 17.62 -11.84 12.61
N VAL A 407 18.62 -10.98 12.38
CA VAL A 407 18.94 -10.43 11.06
C VAL A 407 19.44 -11.53 10.11
N ILE A 408 20.28 -12.45 10.62
CA ILE A 408 20.76 -13.61 9.84
C ILE A 408 19.61 -14.53 9.41
N ALA A 409 18.62 -14.76 10.29
CA ALA A 409 17.47 -15.59 9.97
C ALA A 409 16.63 -14.99 8.82
N ARG A 410 16.46 -13.67 8.79
CA ARG A 410 15.78 -12.98 7.67
C ARG A 410 16.56 -13.09 6.37
N LEU A 411 17.85 -12.74 6.38
CA LEU A 411 18.71 -12.81 5.20
C LEU A 411 18.79 -14.23 4.60
N ARG A 412 18.75 -15.29 5.43
CA ARG A 412 18.79 -16.69 4.97
C ARG A 412 17.44 -17.26 4.51
N GLN A 413 16.32 -16.75 5.05
CA GLN A 413 14.98 -17.15 4.59
C GLN A 413 14.79 -16.80 3.12
N GLU A 414 15.19 -15.60 2.71
CA GLU A 414 15.00 -15.12 1.33
C GLU A 414 15.96 -15.76 0.33
N THR A 415 17.23 -15.96 0.67
CA THR A 415 18.16 -16.62 -0.27
C THR A 415 17.86 -18.10 -0.46
N THR A 416 17.06 -18.70 0.42
CA THR A 416 16.45 -20.02 0.17
C THR A 416 15.28 -19.91 -0.82
N ALA A 417 14.47 -18.85 -0.75
CA ALA A 417 13.36 -18.62 -1.68
C ALA A 417 13.83 -18.29 -3.11
N MET A 418 14.91 -17.53 -3.27
CA MET A 418 15.47 -17.20 -4.58
C MET A 418 16.28 -18.33 -5.25
N SER A 419 16.53 -19.44 -4.54
CA SER A 419 17.27 -20.62 -5.04
C SER A 419 16.33 -21.74 -5.55
N VAL A 420 15.02 -21.54 -5.46
CA VAL A 420 13.97 -22.53 -5.81
C VAL A 420 13.21 -22.13 -7.09
N VAL A 421 13.71 -21.13 -7.83
CA VAL A 421 13.15 -20.58 -9.08
C VAL A 421 14.10 -20.78 -10.26
#